data_AF-A0A381YY21-F1
#
_entry.id   AF-A0A381YY21-F1
#
_cell.length_a   1.000
_cell.length_b   1.000
_cell.length_c   1.000
_cell.angle_alpha   90.00
_cell.angle_beta   90.00
_cell.angle_gamma   90.00
#
_symmetry.space_group_name_H-M   'P 1'
#
loop_
_entity.id
_entity.type
_entity.pdbx_description
1 polymer ?
#
loop_
_entity_poly.entity_id
_entity_poly.type
_entity_poly.pdbx_seq_one_letter_code
_entity_poly.pdbx_strand_id
1 'polypeptide(L)'
;MVYKTCVSVAEKTPKKIKQTLLKSLKKSDYAEIRFDFLKPNLVPDALDLVKKDLKKCVGTLRPISEGGNFSGSEKNRISILKLIAEYNPFLLDVEFNTLRKNKNLSRYIKNTKTNMLVSWHDFKQTPSISVLKNKILQMKKFSNNIKIVTMAKSINDASYVLSLYNNNKVKLIAFSMGNYGRMSRLLCLLLGSPYTYVSLGKPIAPGQFSVDEVKSIFTIRK
;
A
#
# COMPACT_ATOMS: atom_id res chain seq x y z
N MET A 1 17.16 -5.02 14.79
CA MET A 1 16.30 -5.27 13.62
C MET A 1 16.21 -3.98 12.82
N VAL A 2 16.45 -3.98 11.51
CA VAL A 2 16.31 -2.76 10.69
C VAL A 2 14.87 -2.69 10.19
N TYR A 3 14.09 -1.73 10.70
CA TYR A 3 12.71 -1.51 10.26
C TYR A 3 12.70 -0.84 8.89
N LYS A 4 11.85 -1.34 7.99
CA LYS A 4 11.75 -0.83 6.62
C LYS A 4 10.61 0.16 6.45
N THR A 5 10.82 1.10 5.54
CA THR A 5 9.83 2.14 5.22
C THR A 5 9.44 2.11 3.74
N CYS A 6 8.24 2.61 3.45
CA CYS A 6 7.73 2.81 2.10
C CYS A 6 7.18 4.23 1.96
N VAL A 7 7.85 5.08 1.19
CA VAL A 7 7.41 6.47 0.98
C VAL A 7 6.34 6.49 -0.11
N SER A 8 5.15 7.03 0.18
CA SER A 8 4.13 7.27 -0.85
C SER A 8 4.51 8.46 -1.74
N VAL A 9 4.37 8.30 -3.05
CA VAL A 9 4.67 9.29 -4.10
C VAL A 9 3.39 9.56 -4.88
N ALA A 10 2.79 10.73 -4.67
CA ALA A 10 1.49 11.13 -5.22
C ALA A 10 1.61 12.40 -6.06
N GLU A 11 2.35 12.31 -7.16
CA GLU A 11 2.63 13.43 -8.05
C GLU A 11 1.71 13.44 -9.28
N LYS A 12 1.44 14.62 -9.83
CA LYS A 12 0.48 14.80 -10.93
C LYS A 12 1.07 14.69 -12.34
N THR A 13 2.38 14.48 -12.46
CA THR A 13 3.06 14.38 -13.77
C THR A 13 4.16 13.30 -13.73
N PRO A 14 4.45 12.61 -14.85
CA PRO A 14 5.55 11.64 -14.94
C PRO A 14 6.89 12.20 -14.46
N LYS A 15 7.26 13.41 -14.90
CA LYS A 15 8.53 14.06 -14.53
C LYS A 15 8.65 14.26 -13.02
N LYS A 16 7.58 14.73 -12.37
CA LYS A 16 7.56 14.89 -10.90
C LYS A 16 7.60 13.55 -10.18
N ILE A 17 6.90 12.51 -10.67
CA ILE A 17 7.00 11.15 -10.11
C ILE A 17 8.46 10.71 -10.08
N LYS A 18 9.20 10.80 -11.19
CA LYS A 18 10.62 10.40 -11.23
C LYS A 18 11.46 11.18 -10.22
N GLN A 19 11.30 12.50 -10.18
CA GLN A 19 12.06 13.35 -9.26
C GLN A 19 11.79 12.99 -7.79
N THR A 20 10.52 12.87 -7.40
CA THR A 20 10.11 12.54 -6.03
C THR A 20 10.48 11.10 -5.69
N LEU A 21 10.34 10.15 -6.63
CA LEU A 21 10.74 8.76 -6.47
C LEU A 21 12.23 8.61 -6.14
N LEU A 22 13.10 9.28 -6.89
CA LEU A 22 14.55 9.22 -6.64
C LEU A 22 14.91 9.79 -5.26
N LYS A 23 14.22 10.84 -4.80
CA LYS A 23 14.40 11.36 -3.43
C LYS A 23 13.90 10.36 -2.38
N SER A 24 12.74 9.75 -2.63
CA SER A 24 12.14 8.74 -1.75
C SER A 24 13.06 7.52 -1.57
N LEU A 25 13.59 6.96 -2.65
CA LEU A 25 14.45 5.77 -2.61
C LEU A 25 15.83 6.04 -2.00
N LYS A 26 16.27 7.30 -1.88
CA LYS A 26 17.46 7.68 -1.09
C LYS A 26 17.19 7.65 0.41
N LYS A 27 15.94 7.87 0.83
CA LYS A 27 15.57 7.96 2.25
C LYS A 27 14.86 6.72 2.78
N SER A 28 14.29 5.88 1.93
CA SER A 28 13.38 4.79 2.29
C SER A 28 13.69 3.54 1.47
N ASP A 29 13.46 2.36 2.04
CA ASP A 29 13.73 1.06 1.42
C ASP A 29 12.88 0.85 0.16
N TYR A 30 11.63 1.29 0.25
CA TYR A 30 10.64 1.21 -0.83
C TYR A 30 9.99 2.57 -1.08
N ALA A 31 9.31 2.65 -2.22
CA ALA A 31 8.39 3.74 -2.53
C ALA A 31 7.06 3.19 -3.07
N GLU A 32 5.95 3.85 -2.81
CA GLU A 32 4.67 3.56 -3.44
C GLU A 32 4.38 4.63 -4.49
N ILE A 33 4.23 4.25 -5.75
CA ILE A 33 3.80 5.17 -6.81
C ILE A 33 2.27 5.14 -6.88
N ARG A 34 1.65 6.25 -6.52
CA ARG A 34 0.19 6.47 -6.57
C ARG A 34 -0.21 6.96 -7.96
N PHE A 35 -0.30 6.03 -8.90
CA PHE A 35 -0.69 6.32 -10.28
C PHE A 35 -2.09 6.94 -10.39
N ASP A 36 -2.95 6.77 -9.37
CA ASP A 36 -4.28 7.37 -9.32
C ASP A 36 -4.26 8.90 -9.18
N PHE A 37 -3.11 9.53 -8.93
CA PHE A 37 -2.94 10.99 -8.97
C PHE A 37 -2.53 11.52 -10.36
N LEU A 38 -2.22 10.63 -11.30
CA LEU A 38 -2.01 10.99 -12.70
C LEU A 38 -3.33 10.96 -13.46
N LYS A 39 -3.38 11.71 -14.56
CA LYS A 39 -4.37 11.42 -15.60
C LYS A 39 -4.10 10.02 -16.17
N PRO A 40 -5.13 9.18 -16.41
CA PRO A 40 -4.94 7.80 -16.86
C PRO A 40 -4.06 7.63 -18.10
N ASN A 41 -4.12 8.57 -19.04
CA ASN A 41 -3.33 8.55 -20.27
C ASN A 41 -1.82 8.82 -20.05
N LEU A 42 -1.41 9.33 -18.89
CA LEU A 42 -0.01 9.60 -18.55
C LEU A 42 0.66 8.45 -17.78
N VAL A 43 -0.10 7.40 -17.43
CA VAL A 43 0.46 6.24 -16.71
C VAL A 43 1.52 5.49 -17.53
N PRO A 44 1.35 5.24 -18.84
CA PRO A 44 2.40 4.62 -19.67
C PRO A 44 3.71 5.40 -19.62
N ASP A 45 3.66 6.72 -19.84
CA ASP A 45 4.85 7.59 -19.79
C ASP A 45 5.55 7.55 -18.43
N ALA A 46 4.78 7.52 -17.34
CA ALA A 46 5.34 7.41 -16.00
C ALA A 46 6.02 6.05 -15.77
N LEU A 47 5.42 4.95 -16.25
CA LEU A 47 5.99 3.61 -16.15
C LEU A 47 7.32 3.52 -16.92
N ASP A 48 7.36 4.00 -18.16
CA ASP A 48 8.58 4.02 -18.97
C ASP A 48 9.69 4.84 -18.32
N LEU A 49 9.32 5.99 -17.76
CA LEU A 49 10.26 6.92 -17.16
C LEU A 49 10.91 6.37 -15.87
N VAL A 50 10.20 5.52 -15.11
CA VAL A 50 10.65 4.96 -13.82
C VAL A 50 10.96 3.46 -13.85
N LYS A 51 10.92 2.81 -15.02
CA LYS A 51 11.04 1.35 -15.16
C LYS A 51 12.25 0.72 -14.45
N LYS A 52 13.37 1.43 -14.40
CA LYS A 52 14.60 0.96 -13.74
C LYS A 52 14.47 0.87 -12.22
N ASP A 53 13.58 1.67 -11.63
CA ASP A 53 13.39 1.78 -10.19
C ASP A 53 12.22 0.92 -9.68
N LEU A 54 11.38 0.38 -10.58
CA LEU A 54 10.15 -0.33 -10.23
C LEU A 54 10.35 -1.56 -9.35
N LYS A 55 11.54 -2.19 -9.37
CA LYS A 55 11.89 -3.31 -8.49
C LYS A 55 11.99 -2.95 -7.00
N LYS A 56 11.91 -1.66 -6.65
CA LYS A 56 11.76 -1.16 -5.27
C LYS A 56 10.42 -0.45 -5.04
N CYS A 57 9.51 -0.50 -6.01
CA CYS A 57 8.27 0.26 -5.98
C CYS A 57 7.03 -0.62 -5.79
N VAL A 58 6.12 -0.17 -4.93
CA VAL A 58 4.73 -0.62 -4.92
C VAL A 58 3.96 0.21 -5.94
N GLY A 59 3.44 -0.41 -7.00
CA GLY A 59 2.54 0.25 -7.94
C GLY A 59 1.11 0.23 -7.41
N THR A 60 0.47 1.38 -7.29
CA THR A 60 -0.90 1.50 -6.78
C THR A 60 -1.75 2.36 -7.71
N LEU A 61 -2.91 1.86 -8.13
CA LEU A 61 -3.92 2.59 -8.90
C LEU A 61 -5.26 2.54 -8.14
N ARG A 62 -5.34 3.31 -7.05
CA ARG A 62 -6.43 3.25 -6.08
C ARG A 62 -7.72 3.89 -6.64
N PRO A 63 -8.88 3.21 -6.60
CA PRO A 63 -10.17 3.80 -6.97
C PRO A 63 -10.71 4.71 -5.87
N ILE A 64 -11.64 5.60 -6.23
CA ILE A 64 -12.31 6.52 -5.29
C ILE A 64 -13.02 5.76 -4.16
N SER A 65 -13.61 4.59 -4.46
CA SER A 65 -14.32 3.76 -3.49
C SER A 65 -13.44 3.24 -2.35
N GLU A 66 -12.11 3.23 -2.51
CA GLU A 66 -11.14 2.91 -1.45
C GLU A 66 -10.17 4.08 -1.19
N GLY A 67 -10.65 5.32 -1.33
CA GLY A 67 -9.93 6.53 -0.93
C GLY A 67 -8.80 6.96 -1.88
N GLY A 68 -8.86 6.50 -3.14
CA GLY A 68 -7.97 6.95 -4.21
C GLY A 68 -8.54 8.10 -5.04
N ASN A 69 -7.80 8.49 -6.08
CA ASN A 69 -8.15 9.59 -6.97
C ASN A 69 -8.39 9.17 -8.43
N PHE A 70 -8.45 7.86 -8.71
CA PHE A 70 -8.64 7.40 -10.09
C PHE A 70 -10.01 7.80 -10.62
N SER A 71 -10.02 8.60 -11.69
CA SER A 71 -11.22 9.22 -12.25
C SER A 71 -11.81 8.54 -13.49
N GLY A 72 -11.26 7.40 -13.92
CA GLY A 72 -11.72 6.64 -15.09
C GLY A 72 -12.74 5.53 -14.75
N SER A 73 -13.22 4.83 -15.78
CA SER A 73 -14.07 3.64 -15.59
C SER A 73 -13.28 2.46 -15.02
N GLU A 74 -13.96 1.54 -14.34
CA GLU A 74 -13.30 0.33 -13.80
C GLU A 74 -12.69 -0.53 -14.92
N LYS A 75 -13.32 -0.58 -16.09
CA LYS A 75 -12.75 -1.25 -17.28
C LYS A 75 -11.41 -0.64 -17.68
N ASN A 76 -11.33 0.70 -17.72
CA ASN A 76 -10.08 1.40 -17.99
C ASN A 76 -9.04 1.13 -16.89
N ARG A 77 -9.44 1.22 -15.62
CA ARG A 77 -8.57 0.93 -14.48
C ARG A 77 -7.96 -0.46 -14.56
N ILE A 78 -8.76 -1.47 -14.87
CA ILE A 78 -8.31 -2.85 -15.06
C ILE A 78 -7.28 -2.95 -16.18
N SER A 79 -7.48 -2.28 -17.32
CA SER A 79 -6.49 -2.25 -18.41
C SER A 79 -5.18 -1.63 -17.96
N ILE A 80 -5.21 -0.55 -17.18
CA ILE A 80 -4.00 0.09 -16.66
C ILE A 80 -3.33 -0.77 -15.59
N LEU A 81 -4.08 -1.46 -14.73
CA LEU A 81 -3.51 -2.42 -13.77
C LEU A 81 -2.75 -3.55 -14.48
N LYS A 82 -3.32 -4.07 -15.57
CA LYS A 82 -2.64 -5.07 -16.42
C LYS A 82 -1.34 -4.51 -17.01
N LEU A 83 -1.39 -3.29 -17.55
CA LEU A 83 -0.19 -2.61 -18.05
C LEU A 83 0.88 -2.46 -16.96
N ILE A 84 0.53 -1.96 -15.77
CA ILE A 84 1.48 -1.84 -14.64
C ILE A 84 2.08 -3.21 -14.30
N ALA A 85 1.30 -4.29 -14.38
CA ALA A 85 1.78 -5.65 -14.15
C ALA A 85 2.80 -6.13 -15.20
N GLU A 86 2.79 -5.64 -16.44
CA GLU A 86 3.82 -5.97 -17.44
C GLU A 86 5.17 -5.35 -17.08
N TYR A 87 5.16 -4.20 -16.40
CA TYR A 87 6.39 -3.53 -15.92
C TYR A 87 6.96 -4.17 -14.63
N ASN A 88 6.28 -5.17 -14.08
CA ASN A 88 6.74 -6.03 -12.98
C ASN A 88 7.38 -5.27 -11.80
N PRO A 89 6.62 -4.39 -11.11
CA PRO A 89 7.07 -3.70 -9.91
C PRO A 89 7.37 -4.66 -8.76
N PHE A 90 7.99 -4.17 -7.67
CA PHE A 90 8.22 -4.95 -6.45
C PHE A 90 6.92 -5.58 -5.95
N LEU A 91 5.86 -4.78 -5.89
CA LEU A 91 4.49 -5.21 -5.63
C LEU A 91 3.51 -4.42 -6.50
N LEU A 92 2.45 -5.05 -6.96
CA LEU A 92 1.28 -4.38 -7.51
C LEU A 92 0.14 -4.44 -6.49
N ASP A 93 -0.27 -3.29 -5.95
CA ASP A 93 -1.39 -3.18 -5.03
C ASP A 93 -2.72 -3.24 -5.81
N VAL A 94 -3.56 -4.22 -5.47
CA VAL A 94 -4.90 -4.38 -6.04
C VAL A 94 -5.90 -4.67 -4.92
N GLU A 95 -7.04 -3.99 -4.97
CA GLU A 95 -8.09 -4.13 -3.97
C GLU A 95 -8.70 -5.55 -4.00
N PHE A 96 -8.91 -6.11 -2.81
CA PHE A 96 -9.56 -7.41 -2.63
C PHE A 96 -10.91 -7.48 -3.33
N ASN A 97 -11.69 -6.40 -3.25
CA ASN A 97 -13.00 -6.31 -3.89
C ASN A 97 -12.92 -6.40 -5.42
N THR A 98 -11.91 -5.78 -6.03
CA THR A 98 -11.65 -5.84 -7.47
C THR A 98 -11.25 -7.25 -7.89
N LEU A 99 -10.32 -7.88 -7.17
CA LEU A 99 -9.89 -9.25 -7.46
C LEU A 99 -11.03 -10.27 -7.30
N ARG A 100 -11.89 -10.09 -6.29
CA ARG A 100 -13.06 -10.95 -6.06
C ARG A 100 -14.07 -10.87 -7.21
N LYS A 101 -14.30 -9.66 -7.73
CA LYS A 101 -15.24 -9.42 -8.85
C LYS A 101 -14.65 -9.80 -10.21
N ASN A 102 -13.32 -9.81 -10.35
CA ASN A 102 -12.65 -10.09 -11.62
C ASN A 102 -11.56 -11.16 -11.48
N LYS A 103 -11.97 -12.44 -11.57
CA LYS A 103 -11.05 -13.58 -11.52
C LYS A 103 -10.02 -13.57 -12.67
N ASN A 104 -10.37 -13.02 -13.83
CA ASN A 104 -9.48 -12.95 -14.98
C ASN A 104 -8.31 -12.00 -14.75
N LEU A 105 -8.52 -10.89 -14.03
CA LEU A 105 -7.44 -9.98 -13.64
C LEU A 105 -6.40 -10.68 -12.75
N SER A 106 -6.86 -11.41 -11.73
CA SER A 106 -5.96 -12.16 -10.83
C SER A 106 -5.08 -13.15 -11.61
N ARG A 107 -5.68 -13.90 -12.55
CA ARG A 107 -4.94 -14.84 -13.40
C ARG A 107 -3.93 -14.11 -14.31
N TYR A 108 -4.35 -13.00 -14.91
CA TYR A 108 -3.49 -12.19 -15.76
C TYR A 108 -2.23 -11.72 -15.00
N ILE A 109 -2.40 -11.09 -13.83
CA ILE A 109 -1.25 -10.57 -13.05
C ILE A 109 -0.31 -11.70 -12.62
N LYS A 110 -0.84 -12.89 -12.26
CA LYS A 110 -0.01 -14.06 -11.96
C LYS A 110 0.84 -14.49 -13.16
N ASN A 111 0.29 -14.43 -14.36
CA ASN A 111 1.01 -14.81 -15.59
C ASN A 111 2.15 -13.84 -15.93
N THR A 112 2.06 -12.56 -15.54
CA THR A 112 3.18 -11.61 -15.71
C THR A 112 4.30 -11.79 -14.69
N LYS A 113 4.17 -12.76 -13.77
CA LYS A 113 5.09 -13.02 -12.64
C LYS A 113 5.21 -11.83 -11.66
N THR A 114 4.28 -10.88 -11.71
CA THR A 114 4.24 -9.75 -10.77
C THR A 114 3.68 -10.18 -9.43
N ASN A 115 4.37 -9.81 -8.35
CA ASN A 115 3.88 -10.06 -7.00
C ASN A 115 2.74 -9.10 -6.66
N MET A 116 1.58 -9.65 -6.30
CA MET A 116 0.43 -8.83 -5.86
C MET A 116 0.51 -8.51 -4.37
N LEU A 117 0.16 -7.28 -4.02
CA LEU A 117 -0.28 -6.88 -2.69
C LEU A 117 -1.81 -6.79 -2.71
N VAL A 118 -2.47 -7.70 -2.00
CA VAL A 118 -3.94 -7.68 -1.91
C VAL A 118 -4.30 -6.73 -0.78
N SER A 119 -5.02 -5.66 -1.07
CA SER A 119 -5.35 -4.63 -0.09
C SER A 119 -6.84 -4.53 0.18
N TRP A 120 -7.21 -4.07 1.36
CA TRP A 120 -8.57 -3.74 1.72
C TRP A 120 -8.59 -2.60 2.72
N HIS A 121 -9.48 -1.65 2.51
CA HIS A 121 -9.60 -0.45 3.33
C HIS A 121 -11.03 -0.28 3.87
N ASP A 122 -11.14 0.09 5.14
CA ASP A 122 -12.39 0.55 5.75
C ASP A 122 -12.19 1.94 6.33
N PHE A 123 -12.77 2.93 5.66
CA PHE A 123 -12.66 4.33 6.06
C PHE A 123 -13.68 4.72 7.14
N LYS A 124 -14.63 3.83 7.49
CA LYS A 124 -15.72 4.13 8.41
C LYS A 124 -15.46 3.58 9.80
N GLN A 125 -14.89 2.38 9.91
CA GLN A 125 -14.72 1.70 11.20
C GLN A 125 -13.61 0.63 11.18
N THR A 126 -13.39 0.03 12.35
CA THR A 126 -12.65 -1.23 12.49
C THR A 126 -13.65 -2.35 12.75
N PRO A 127 -13.81 -3.32 11.83
CA PRO A 127 -14.63 -4.50 12.07
C PRO A 127 -14.08 -5.37 13.21
N SER A 128 -14.90 -6.31 13.68
CA SER A 128 -14.47 -7.28 14.69
C SER A 128 -13.27 -8.12 14.21
N ILE A 129 -12.49 -8.61 15.18
CA ILE A 129 -11.30 -9.40 14.89
C ILE A 129 -11.60 -10.66 14.06
N SER A 130 -12.75 -11.30 14.28
CA SER A 130 -13.18 -12.48 13.51
C SER A 130 -13.43 -12.14 12.05
N VAL A 131 -14.07 -11.00 11.76
CA VAL A 131 -14.29 -10.49 10.40
C VAL A 131 -12.95 -10.19 9.72
N LEU A 132 -12.03 -9.53 10.43
CA LEU A 132 -10.70 -9.21 9.90
C LEU A 132 -9.87 -10.48 9.62
N LYS A 133 -9.87 -11.47 10.52
CA LYS A 133 -9.21 -12.76 10.29
C LYS A 133 -9.81 -13.51 9.10
N ASN A 134 -11.14 -13.55 8.97
CA ASN A 134 -11.79 -14.13 7.79
C ASN A 134 -11.41 -13.38 6.51
N LYS A 135 -11.27 -12.05 6.56
CA LYS A 135 -10.79 -11.25 5.42
C LYS A 135 -9.40 -11.69 4.98
N ILE A 136 -8.46 -11.85 5.91
CA ILE A 136 -7.10 -12.35 5.63
C ILE A 136 -7.16 -13.72 4.95
N LEU A 137 -7.97 -14.65 5.46
CA LEU A 137 -8.13 -15.99 4.86
C LEU A 137 -8.63 -15.93 3.41
N GLN A 138 -9.56 -15.02 3.12
CA GLN A 138 -10.06 -14.83 1.76
C GLN A 138 -9.02 -14.15 0.85
N MET A 139 -8.31 -13.14 1.35
CA MET A 139 -7.25 -12.43 0.61
C MET A 139 -6.07 -13.35 0.29
N LYS A 140 -5.73 -14.27 1.21
CA LYS A 140 -4.65 -15.26 1.05
C LYS A 140 -4.83 -16.17 -0.17
N LYS A 141 -6.07 -16.36 -0.64
CA LYS A 141 -6.36 -17.10 -1.89
C LYS A 141 -5.74 -16.44 -3.14
N PHE A 142 -5.46 -15.13 -3.06
CA PHE A 142 -4.89 -14.36 -4.16
C PHE A 142 -3.38 -14.15 -4.01
N SER A 143 -2.90 -13.81 -2.81
CA SER A 143 -1.49 -13.55 -2.51
C SER A 143 -1.18 -13.70 -1.02
N ASN A 144 0.08 -14.02 -0.70
CA ASN A 144 0.59 -13.97 0.68
C ASN A 144 1.01 -12.56 1.13
N ASN A 145 1.01 -11.55 0.24
CA ASN A 145 1.18 -10.15 0.65
C ASN A 145 -0.20 -9.52 0.84
N ILE A 146 -0.53 -9.14 2.07
CA ILE A 146 -1.86 -8.70 2.46
C ILE A 146 -1.75 -7.34 3.17
N LYS A 147 -2.65 -6.41 2.82
CA LYS A 147 -2.76 -5.09 3.46
C LYS A 147 -4.18 -4.86 3.96
N ILE A 148 -4.33 -4.53 5.24
CA ILE A 148 -5.62 -4.20 5.87
C ILE A 148 -5.48 -2.87 6.59
N VAL A 149 -6.29 -1.89 6.20
CA VAL A 149 -6.25 -0.56 6.83
C VAL A 149 -7.66 -0.13 7.20
N THR A 150 -7.91 0.09 8.48
CA THR A 150 -9.25 0.46 9.00
C THR A 150 -9.24 1.85 9.62
N MET A 151 -10.41 2.42 9.93
CA MET A 151 -10.53 3.64 10.70
C MET A 151 -10.69 3.31 12.18
N ALA A 152 -9.77 3.79 13.03
CA ALA A 152 -9.90 3.64 14.48
C ALA A 152 -10.73 4.78 15.07
N LYS A 153 -11.80 4.42 15.77
CA LYS A 153 -12.63 5.34 16.59
C LYS A 153 -12.25 5.30 18.07
N SER A 154 -11.38 4.36 18.45
CA SER A 154 -10.80 4.24 19.79
C SER A 154 -9.40 3.64 19.73
N ILE A 155 -8.64 3.69 20.82
CA ILE A 155 -7.35 2.99 20.94
C ILE A 155 -7.54 1.47 20.83
N ASN A 156 -8.64 0.94 21.35
CA ASN A 156 -8.95 -0.50 21.28
C ASN A 156 -9.09 -0.99 19.84
N ASP A 157 -9.67 -0.18 18.95
CA ASP A 157 -9.74 -0.51 17.52
C ASP A 157 -8.35 -0.72 16.91
N ALA A 158 -7.40 0.17 17.23
CA ALA A 158 -6.03 0.06 16.77
C ALA A 158 -5.37 -1.22 17.33
N SER A 159 -5.59 -1.54 18.60
CA SER A 159 -5.12 -2.77 19.23
C SER A 159 -5.70 -4.03 18.57
N TYR A 160 -6.98 -4.03 18.17
CA TYR A 160 -7.58 -5.14 17.44
C TYR A 160 -6.91 -5.37 16.08
N VAL A 161 -6.62 -4.32 15.33
CA VAL A 161 -5.89 -4.46 14.06
C VAL A 161 -4.46 -4.97 14.29
N LEU A 162 -3.76 -4.48 15.31
CA LEU A 162 -2.43 -4.97 15.66
C LEU A 162 -2.44 -6.43 16.13
N SER A 163 -3.53 -6.90 16.75
CA SER A 163 -3.64 -8.32 17.13
C SER A 163 -3.67 -9.29 15.94
N LEU A 164 -3.89 -8.80 14.70
CA LEU A 164 -3.83 -9.60 13.48
C LEU A 164 -2.42 -10.15 13.17
N TYR A 165 -1.38 -9.58 13.78
CA TYR A 165 -0.01 -10.09 13.65
C TYR A 165 0.21 -11.39 14.43
N ASN A 166 -0.62 -11.69 15.43
CA ASN A 166 -0.50 -12.93 16.21
C ASN A 166 -0.80 -14.15 15.34
N ASN A 167 0.15 -15.09 15.27
CA ASN A 167 0.01 -16.40 14.61
C ASN A 167 -0.35 -16.35 13.12
N ASN A 168 0.06 -15.31 12.40
CA ASN A 168 -0.18 -15.19 10.96
C ASN A 168 1.06 -15.57 10.12
N LYS A 169 0.87 -16.43 9.11
CA LYS A 169 1.93 -16.91 8.20
C LYS A 169 2.03 -16.11 6.89
N VAL A 170 1.42 -14.93 6.82
CA VAL A 170 1.42 -14.06 5.63
C VAL A 170 2.28 -12.81 5.86
N LYS A 171 2.70 -12.16 4.77
CA LYS A 171 3.35 -10.85 4.81
C LYS A 171 2.28 -9.77 4.98
N LEU A 172 1.97 -9.45 6.24
CA LEU A 172 0.86 -8.58 6.62
C LEU A 172 1.31 -7.12 6.81
N ILE A 173 0.56 -6.20 6.20
CA ILE A 173 0.62 -4.76 6.46
C ILE A 173 -0.74 -4.32 6.99
N ALA A 174 -0.88 -4.36 8.30
CA ALA A 174 -2.08 -3.99 9.03
C ALA A 174 -1.79 -2.85 10.01
N PHE A 175 -2.59 -1.78 9.92
CA PHE A 175 -2.60 -0.65 10.85
C PHE A 175 -3.92 0.14 10.69
N SER A 176 -4.20 1.06 11.60
CA SER A 176 -5.39 1.89 11.57
C SER A 176 -5.10 3.36 11.21
N MET A 177 -6.06 3.99 10.56
CA MET A 177 -6.15 5.42 10.31
C MET A 177 -6.78 6.14 11.51
N GLY A 178 -6.79 7.47 11.46
CA GLY A 178 -7.34 8.33 12.50
C GLY A 178 -6.36 8.59 13.64
N ASN A 179 -6.71 9.52 14.52
CA ASN A 179 -5.84 9.94 15.63
C ASN A 179 -5.50 8.76 16.55
N TYR A 180 -6.50 7.95 16.90
CA TYR A 180 -6.31 6.74 17.71
C TYR A 180 -5.50 5.65 17.00
N GLY A 181 -5.51 5.63 15.67
CA GLY A 181 -4.76 4.68 14.85
C GLY A 181 -3.31 5.08 14.58
N ARG A 182 -2.93 6.35 14.78
CA ARG A 182 -1.62 6.88 14.37
C ARG A 182 -0.46 5.99 14.83
N MET A 183 -0.40 5.64 16.12
CA MET A 183 0.69 4.83 16.67
C MET A 183 0.75 3.40 16.12
N SER A 184 -0.37 2.84 15.66
CA SER A 184 -0.38 1.50 15.06
C SER A 184 0.48 1.41 13.79
N ARG A 185 0.73 2.53 13.09
CA ARG A 185 1.63 2.60 11.94
C ARG A 185 3.10 2.34 12.29
N LEU A 186 3.49 2.56 13.54
CA LEU A 186 4.84 2.27 14.04
C LEU A 186 4.88 0.92 14.74
N LEU A 187 3.89 0.66 15.59
CA LEU A 187 3.82 -0.60 16.35
C LEU A 187 3.69 -1.82 15.44
N CYS A 188 3.08 -1.69 14.26
CA CYS A 188 2.99 -2.79 13.31
C CYS A 188 4.36 -3.33 12.89
N LEU A 189 5.40 -2.48 12.81
CA LEU A 189 6.77 -2.89 12.50
C LEU A 189 7.36 -3.78 13.60
N LEU A 190 7.05 -3.47 14.86
CA LEU A 190 7.49 -4.26 16.01
C LEU A 190 6.83 -5.65 16.04
N LEU A 191 5.63 -5.76 15.46
CA LEU A 191 4.83 -6.98 15.43
C LEU A 191 5.05 -7.82 14.16
N GLY A 192 5.98 -7.42 13.29
CA GLY A 192 6.37 -8.21 12.11
C GLY A 192 5.83 -7.71 10.77
N SER A 193 5.31 -6.49 10.70
CA SER A 193 4.98 -5.88 9.41
C SER A 193 6.25 -5.72 8.54
N PRO A 194 6.23 -6.10 7.25
CA PRO A 194 7.40 -6.02 6.39
C PRO A 194 7.94 -4.59 6.18
N TYR A 195 7.06 -3.60 6.21
CA TYR A 195 7.36 -2.18 6.14
C TYR A 195 6.12 -1.37 6.55
N THR A 196 6.30 -0.09 6.87
CA THR A 196 5.20 0.85 7.08
C THR A 196 5.22 1.98 6.07
N TYR A 197 4.06 2.60 5.84
CA TYR A 197 3.92 3.71 4.92
C TYR A 197 4.26 5.04 5.61
N VAL A 198 5.13 5.80 4.99
CA VAL A 198 5.63 7.10 5.48
C VAL A 198 5.57 8.16 4.39
N SER A 199 5.71 9.43 4.77
CA SER A 199 5.80 10.55 3.83
C SER A 199 7.25 11.01 3.65
N LEU A 200 7.53 11.72 2.56
CA LEU A 200 8.82 12.41 2.36
C LEU A 200 8.92 13.73 3.16
N GLY A 201 7.90 14.06 3.95
CA GLY A 201 7.73 15.32 4.66
C GLY A 201 6.25 15.59 4.89
N LYS A 202 5.54 16.10 3.87
CA LYS A 202 4.10 16.34 3.96
C LYS A 202 3.31 15.01 3.86
N PRO A 203 2.44 14.68 4.84
CA PRO A 203 1.60 13.48 4.79
C PRO A 203 0.70 13.41 3.55
N ILE A 204 0.57 12.23 2.96
CA ILE A 204 -0.39 11.95 1.87
C ILE A 204 -1.71 11.41 2.43
N ALA A 205 -1.65 10.72 3.57
CA ALA A 205 -2.81 10.25 4.31
C ALA A 205 -2.79 10.76 5.76
N PRO A 206 -3.96 11.03 6.39
CA PRO A 206 -4.02 11.44 7.79
C PRO A 206 -3.29 10.47 8.73
N GLY A 207 -2.50 11.06 9.65
CA GLY A 207 -1.71 10.33 10.65
C GLY A 207 -0.45 9.65 10.13
N GLN A 208 -0.05 9.87 8.87
CA GLN A 208 1.19 9.32 8.32
C GLN A 208 2.41 10.08 8.86
N PHE A 209 3.37 9.35 9.44
CA PHE A 209 4.67 9.90 9.84
C PHE A 209 5.54 10.17 8.63
N SER A 210 6.41 11.17 8.74
CA SER A 210 7.53 11.36 7.81
C SER A 210 8.60 10.30 8.02
N VAL A 211 9.34 10.00 6.96
CA VAL A 211 10.47 9.06 7.01
C VAL A 211 11.52 9.47 8.06
N ASP A 212 11.74 10.77 8.24
CA ASP A 212 12.72 11.30 9.18
C ASP A 212 12.23 11.17 10.65
N GLU A 213 10.93 11.38 10.92
CA GLU A 213 10.33 11.07 12.23
C GLU A 213 10.49 9.59 12.59
N VAL A 214 10.17 8.69 11.66
CA VAL A 214 10.27 7.23 11.89
C VAL A 214 11.72 6.83 12.17
N LYS A 215 12.68 7.36 11.40
CA LYS A 215 14.11 7.12 11.63
C LYS A 215 14.55 7.60 13.00
N SER A 216 14.16 8.80 13.40
CA SER A 216 14.49 9.35 14.73
C SER A 216 13.98 8.43 15.85
N ILE A 217 12.70 8.05 15.79
CA ILE A 217 12.05 7.19 16.80
C ILE A 217 12.78 5.84 16.97
N PHE A 218 13.19 5.21 15.86
CA PHE A 218 13.87 3.90 15.92
C PHE A 218 15.38 4.00 16.12
N THR A 219 16.01 5.15 15.88
CA THR A 219 17.45 5.34 16.15
C THR A 219 17.72 5.52 17.64
N ILE A 220 16.79 6.14 18.38
CA ILE A 220 16.88 6.33 19.85
C ILE A 220 16.89 4.99 20.62
N ARG A 221 16.55 3.87 19.97
CA ARG A 221 16.53 2.52 20.57
C ARG A 221 17.85 1.75 20.46
N LYS A 222 18.95 2.42 20.13
CA LYS A 222 20.29 1.83 20.20
C LYS A 222 20.98 2.19 21.51
#